data_AF-A0A240EJI9-F1
#
_entry.id   AF-A0A240EJI9-F1
#
_cell.length_a   1.000
_cell.length_b   1.000
_cell.length_c   1.000
_cell.angle_alpha   90.00
_cell.angle_beta   90.00
_cell.angle_gamma   90.00
#
_symmetry.space_group_name_H-M   'P 1'
#
loop_
_entity.id
_entity.type
_entity.pdbx_description
1 polymer ?
#
loop_
_entity_poly.entity_id
_entity_poly.type
_entity_poly.pdbx_seq_one_letter_code
_entity_poly.pdbx_strand_id
1 'polypeptide(L)'
;MKITLTPQQKLQLEQMHDSTRDGRVRDCIKAVLHATEGWSQTMNAQALRIHESTVARHLSDDALSEKFKPEMAEVKVSFLLLKPCT
;
A
#
# COMPACT_ATOMS: atom_id res chain seq x y z
N MET A 1 13.67 -0.49 -0.65
CA MET A 1 12.93 -0.88 0.57
C MET A 1 12.44 -2.31 0.39
N LYS A 2 12.67 -3.21 1.36
CA LYS A 2 12.20 -4.59 1.28
C LYS A 2 11.04 -4.77 2.26
N ILE A 3 9.82 -4.81 1.75
CA ILE A 3 8.61 -5.01 2.56
C ILE A 3 8.36 -6.51 2.63
N THR A 4 8.21 -7.04 3.83
CA THR A 4 7.88 -8.46 4.05
C THR A 4 6.54 -8.51 4.75
N LEU A 5 5.52 -9.07 4.07
CA LEU A 5 4.19 -9.28 4.64
C LEU A 5 4.00 -10.77 4.96
N THR A 6 3.26 -11.04 6.03
CA THR A 6 2.74 -12.38 6.30
C THR A 6 1.62 -12.73 5.31
N PRO A 7 1.36 -14.03 5.05
CA PRO A 7 0.27 -14.44 4.16
C PRO A 7 -1.10 -13.88 4.58
N GLN A 8 -1.35 -13.76 5.89
CA GLN A 8 -2.59 -13.19 6.43
C GLN A 8 -2.72 -11.69 6.11
N GLN A 9 -1.63 -10.93 6.24
CA GLN A 9 -1.64 -9.50 5.86
C GLN A 9 -1.87 -9.32 4.36
N LYS A 10 -1.28 -10.19 3.52
CA LYS A 10 -1.52 -10.19 2.08
C LYS A 10 -3.00 -10.37 1.75
N LEU A 11 -3.63 -11.37 2.37
CA LEU A 11 -5.06 -11.65 2.19
C LEU A 11 -5.94 -10.47 2.66
N GLN A 12 -5.61 -9.83 3.77
CA GLN A 12 -6.35 -8.66 4.26
C GLN A 12 -6.26 -7.48 3.28
N LEU A 13 -5.08 -7.24 2.72
CA LEU A 13 -4.89 -6.19 1.70
C LEU A 13 -5.69 -6.49 0.43
N GLU A 14 -5.72 -7.74 -0.02
CA GLU A 14 -6.54 -8.17 -1.17
C GLU A 14 -8.04 -7.94 -0.91
N GLN A 15 -8.54 -8.29 0.27
CA GLN A 15 -9.94 -8.03 0.66
C GLN A 15 -10.25 -6.52 0.72
N MET A 16 -9.32 -5.73 1.24
CA MET A 16 -9.46 -4.28 1.28
C MET A 16 -9.46 -3.68 -0.13
N HIS A 17 -8.60 -4.16 -1.02
CA HIS A 17 -8.55 -3.73 -2.42
C HIS A 17 -9.91 -3.91 -3.10
N ASP A 18 -10.58 -5.04 -2.87
CA ASP A 18 -11.86 -5.37 -3.48
C ASP A 18 -13.02 -4.55 -2.91
N SER A 19 -13.00 -4.25 -1.61
CA SER A 19 -14.03 -3.43 -0.95
C SER A 19 -13.86 -1.92 -1.18
N THR A 20 -12.66 -1.46 -1.50
CA THR A 20 -12.34 -0.03 -1.57
C THR A 20 -12.74 0.59 -2.91
N ARG A 21 -13.46 1.72 -2.83
CA ARG A 21 -13.83 2.53 -4.00
C ARG A 21 -12.85 3.65 -4.34
N ASP A 22 -12.05 4.08 -3.37
CA ASP A 22 -11.03 5.10 -3.60
C ASP A 22 -9.87 4.51 -4.42
N GLY A 23 -9.70 5.01 -5.64
CA GLY A 23 -8.64 4.56 -6.55
C GLY A 23 -7.24 4.78 -5.98
N ARG A 24 -7.03 5.83 -5.17
CA ARG A 24 -5.72 6.10 -4.57
C ARG A 24 -5.33 5.05 -3.54
N VAL A 25 -6.30 4.63 -2.72
CA VAL A 25 -6.09 3.56 -1.73
C VAL A 25 -5.87 2.23 -2.45
N ARG A 26 -6.60 1.98 -3.53
CA ARG A 26 -6.42 0.78 -4.36
C ARG A 26 -5.01 0.69 -4.93
N ASP A 27 -4.50 1.79 -5.48
CA ASP A 27 -3.16 1.84 -6.07
C ASP A 27 -2.06 1.78 -5.00
N CYS A 28 -2.30 2.34 -3.80
CA CYS A 28 -1.43 2.15 -2.63
C CYS A 28 -1.32 0.67 -2.25
N ILE A 29 -2.45 -0.03 -2.12
CA ILE A 29 -2.50 -1.45 -1.78
C ILE A 29 -1.75 -2.29 -2.83
N LYS A 30 -2.02 -2.07 -4.12
CA LYS A 30 -1.30 -2.76 -5.20
C LYS A 30 0.19 -2.50 -5.13
N ALA A 31 0.59 -1.26 -4.84
CA ALA A 31 1.99 -0.90 -4.77
C ALA A 31 2.72 -1.67 -3.66
N VAL A 32 2.09 -1.82 -2.50
CA VAL A 32 2.61 -2.63 -1.39
C VAL A 32 2.69 -4.11 -1.76
N LEU A 33 1.63 -4.68 -2.34
CA LEU A 33 1.61 -6.08 -2.77
C LEU A 33 2.76 -6.38 -3.76
N HIS A 34 2.94 -5.56 -4.79
CA HIS A 34 4.03 -5.69 -5.76
C HIS A 34 5.42 -5.56 -5.10
N ALA A 35 5.58 -4.67 -4.13
CA ALA A 35 6.84 -4.54 -3.41
C ALA A 35 7.19 -5.82 -2.61
N THR A 36 6.20 -6.53 -2.07
CA THR A 36 6.44 -7.84 -1.41
C THR A 36 6.81 -8.95 -2.39
N GLU A 37 6.35 -8.83 -3.64
CA GLU A 37 6.68 -9.74 -4.73
C GLU A 37 8.04 -9.41 -5.37
N GLY A 38 8.74 -8.39 -4.86
CA GLY A 38 10.07 -8.00 -5.32
C GLY A 38 10.08 -7.04 -6.50
N TRP A 39 8.95 -6.41 -6.82
CA TRP A 39 8.89 -5.44 -7.91
C TRP A 39 9.66 -4.16 -7.55
N SER A 40 10.36 -3.59 -8.54
CA SER A 40 10.98 -2.28 -8.38
C SER A 40 9.91 -1.17 -8.38
N GLN A 41 10.25 -0.01 -7.81
CA GLN A 41 9.38 1.17 -7.85
C GLN A 41 9.06 1.60 -9.28
N THR A 42 10.04 1.51 -10.18
CA THR A 42 9.86 1.76 -11.62
C THR A 42 8.89 0.80 -12.29
N MET A 43 8.95 -0.50 -12.00
CA MET A 43 7.99 -1.49 -12.53
C MET A 43 6.57 -1.21 -12.02
N ASN A 44 6.46 -0.87 -10.75
CA ASN A 44 5.20 -0.55 -10.10
C ASN A 44 4.58 0.73 -10.69
N ALA A 45 5.38 1.78 -10.86
CA ALA A 45 5.00 3.03 -11.52
C ALA A 45 4.49 2.78 -12.95
N GLN A 46 5.20 1.94 -13.70
CA GLN A 46 4.82 1.58 -15.06
C GLN A 46 3.51 0.78 -15.11
N ALA A 47 3.32 -0.18 -14.20
CA ALA A 47 2.13 -1.03 -14.14
C ALA A 47 0.88 -0.27 -13.70
N LEU A 48 1.01 0.59 -12.69
CA LEU A 48 -0.07 1.42 -12.16
C LEU A 48 -0.29 2.71 -12.98
N ARG A 49 0.62 3.03 -13.92
CA ARG A 49 0.62 4.28 -14.71
C ARG A 49 0.60 5.54 -13.83
N ILE A 50 1.36 5.50 -12.74
CA ILE A 50 1.55 6.64 -11.82
C ILE A 50 3.03 7.02 -11.77
N HIS A 51 3.31 8.26 -11.37
CA HIS A 51 4.69 8.73 -11.26
C HIS A 51 5.44 7.98 -10.15
N GLU A 52 6.72 7.69 -10.38
CA GLU A 52 7.55 6.91 -9.43
C GLU A 52 7.59 7.54 -8.03
N SER A 53 7.63 8.88 -7.93
CA SER A 53 7.56 9.58 -6.64
C SER A 53 6.27 9.30 -5.87
N THR A 54 5.17 9.01 -6.57
CA THR A 54 3.88 8.64 -5.95
C THR A 54 3.95 7.22 -5.41
N VAL A 55 4.61 6.28 -6.11
CA VAL A 55 4.91 4.94 -5.60
C VAL A 55 5.79 5.03 -4.36
N ALA A 56 6.85 5.83 -4.40
CA ALA A 56 7.75 6.02 -3.26
C ALA A 56 6.99 6.56 -2.04
N ARG A 57 6.06 7.48 -2.25
CA ARG A 57 5.16 7.99 -1.21
C ARG A 57 4.24 6.91 -0.67
N HIS A 58 3.54 6.14 -1.53
CA HIS A 58 2.71 5.00 -1.09
C HIS A 58 3.48 4.02 -0.22
N LEU A 59 4.69 3.64 -0.63
CA LEU A 59 5.53 2.72 0.13
C LEU A 59 6.07 3.32 1.43
N SER A 60 6.25 4.63 1.50
CA SER A 60 6.74 5.33 2.71
C SER A 60 5.60 5.59 3.70
N ASP A 61 4.42 5.90 3.19
CA ASP A 61 3.20 6.16 3.94
C ASP A 61 2.69 4.88 4.64
N ASP A 62 2.78 3.73 3.98
CA ASP A 62 2.51 2.43 4.59
C ASP A 62 3.61 1.98 5.57
N ALA A 63 4.86 2.43 5.38
CA ALA A 63 5.96 2.17 6.32
C ALA A 63 5.89 3.05 7.59
N LEU A 64 5.30 4.24 7.50
CA LEU A 64 5.02 5.14 8.63
C LEU A 64 3.73 4.78 9.37
N SER A 65 2.90 3.91 8.80
CA SER A 65 1.90 3.15 9.55
C SER A 65 2.62 2.08 10.39
N GLU A 66 3.18 2.52 11.51
CA GLU A 66 3.65 1.73 12.66
C GLU A 66 2.48 0.98 13.35
N LYS A 67 1.54 0.45 12.55
CA LYS A 67 0.20 0.02 12.93
C LYS A 67 -0.14 -1.38 12.45
N PHE A 68 0.84 -2.14 11.97
CA PHE A 68 0.74 -3.60 11.87
C PHE A 68 1.28 -4.23 13.16
N LYS A 69 0.60 -3.97 14.30
CA LYS A 69 0.81 -4.80 15.49
C LYS A 69 0.14 -6.17 15.22
N PRO A 70 0.78 -7.30 15.54
CA PRO A 70 0.28 -8.64 15.22
C PRO A 70 -0.90 -9.10 16.11
N GLU A 71 -1.49 -8.19 16.89
CA GLU A 71 -2.52 -8.51 17.85
C GLU A 71 -3.79 -7.74 17.49
N MET A 72 -4.83 -8.48 17.15
CA MET A 72 -6.23 -8.06 17.02
C MET A 72 -6.68 -7.44 15.70
N ALA A 73 -7.65 -8.15 15.12
CA ALA A 73 -8.52 -7.76 14.04
C ALA A 73 -9.21 -6.43 14.33
N GLU A 74 -8.79 -5.35 13.66
CA GLU A 74 -9.61 -4.25 13.18
C GLU A 74 -8.69 -3.29 12.42
N VAL A 75 -8.65 -3.43 11.10
CA VAL A 75 -7.76 -2.61 10.26
C VAL A 75 -8.38 -1.22 10.10
N LYS A 76 -8.12 -0.32 11.05
CA LYS A 76 -8.23 1.12 10.83
C LYS A 76 -7.05 1.57 9.97
N VAL A 77 -7.21 1.44 8.65
CA VAL A 77 -6.42 2.21 7.68
C VAL A 77 -6.61 3.66 8.06
N SER A 78 -5.60 4.25 8.67
CA SER A 78 -5.64 5.65 9.01
C SER A 78 -5.47 6.38 7.67
N PHE A 79 -6.60 6.82 7.13
CA PHE A 79 -6.88 7.51 5.87
C PHE A 79 -6.17 8.89 5.77
N LEU A 80 -4.96 9.01 6.32
CA LEU A 80 -4.34 10.30 6.67
C LEU A 80 -3.18 10.73 5.77
N LEU A 81 -3.04 10.16 4.57
CA LEU A 81 -2.02 10.63 3.61
C LEU A 81 -2.62 11.05 2.25
N LEU A 82 -3.88 11.52 2.28
CA LEU A 82 -4.35 12.56 1.36
C LEU A 82 -4.20 13.93 2.03
N LYS A 83 -2.98 14.46 2.14
CA LYS A 83 -2.84 15.89 1.92
C LYS A 83 -2.91 16.12 0.40
N PRO A 84 -3.80 16.99 -0.10
CA PRO A 84 -3.82 17.32 -1.52
C PRO A 84 -2.44 17.86 -1.90
N CYS A 85 -1.84 17.30 -2.95
CA CYS A 85 -0.79 18.02 -3.68
C CYS A 85 -1.47 19.24 -4.30
N THR A 86 -1.40 20.39 -3.62
CA THR A 86 -1.32 21.69 -4.27
C THR A 86 0.12 21.95 -4.66
#